data_AF-A0A2H0GDP5-F1
#
_entry.id   AF-A0A2H0GDP5-F1
#
_cell.length_a   1.000
_cell.length_b   1.000
_cell.length_c   1.000
_cell.angle_alpha   90.00
_cell.angle_beta   90.00
_cell.angle_gamma   90.00
#
_symmetry.space_group_name_H-M   'P 1'
#
loop_
_entity.id
_entity.type
_entity.pdbx_description
1 polymer ?
#
loop_
_entity_poly.entity_id
_entity_poly.type
_entity_poly.pdbx_seq_one_letter_code
_entity_poly.pdbx_strand_id
1 'polypeptide(L)'
;MKKLVIYASLFLPLSAFAGGFQLNLQGLKAASMGGAATGIASDASTVFYNPAGMSHLNGHQFTFGFNLIDPSVSIQTPEVANTNQTSKRATPIHFYYSGQINEKLHFGFLINNQFGSSSSFEDDWQGRYIIQNISLKTFMFQPTVSYKLHDKISVGGGFVYARGSFSTEKAIPVSSSTSTEGKASLSGSGDAVGYNLGIFSNFLTLAHGASSTKLNVGISYRSELAVDLTNGEAEFTNIPVALQGTFPAKTGFTSKLTLPQVFTAGLSAQHIKENYSVTFIYDFNWTGWSSYDTLTFKFDNTDTPESKTTKDWQDVVTHRFGVDFTYKEKFSVRAGLYIDNSPIKEGYVSPELPDISQTAYTAGLGYKINDTFSVDFSFIRQSAERKDKLLVANFDATYRRKVNVYGLALNIKLGNKSSKNDIKTE
;
A
#
# COMPACT_ATOMS: atom_id res chain seq x y z
N MET A 1 13.80 -26.69 -33.87
CA MET A 1 13.44 -26.23 -32.51
C MET A 1 14.64 -25.63 -31.75
N LYS A 2 15.25 -24.52 -32.22
CA LYS A 2 16.35 -23.80 -31.50
C LYS A 2 16.41 -22.28 -31.77
N LYS A 3 15.29 -21.63 -32.13
CA LYS A 3 15.24 -20.18 -32.45
C LYS A 3 14.05 -19.42 -31.81
N LEU A 4 13.48 -19.92 -30.71
CA LEU A 4 12.34 -19.28 -30.02
C LEU A 4 12.63 -18.78 -28.60
N VAL A 5 13.84 -18.98 -28.07
CA VAL A 5 14.19 -18.69 -26.66
C VAL A 5 14.78 -17.27 -26.48
N ILE A 6 15.16 -16.59 -27.58
CA ILE A 6 15.91 -15.31 -27.52
C ILE A 6 14.99 -14.07 -27.49
N TYR A 7 13.71 -14.19 -27.85
CA TYR A 7 12.76 -13.07 -27.82
C TYR A 7 12.12 -12.81 -26.45
N ALA A 8 12.33 -13.68 -25.46
CA ALA A 8 11.85 -13.47 -24.08
C ALA A 8 12.72 -12.47 -23.28
N SER A 9 13.88 -12.05 -23.81
CA SER A 9 14.90 -11.30 -23.07
C SER A 9 14.89 -9.79 -23.29
N LEU A 10 13.92 -9.25 -24.05
CA LEU A 10 13.90 -7.84 -24.48
C LEU A 10 12.86 -6.94 -23.79
N PHE A 11 12.06 -7.47 -22.87
CA PHE A 11 11.32 -6.64 -21.91
C PHE A 11 12.22 -6.36 -20.70
N LEU A 12 12.93 -5.23 -20.75
CA LEU A 12 13.40 -4.52 -19.56
C LEU A 12 12.34 -3.50 -19.17
N PRO A 13 11.35 -3.86 -18.31
CA PRO A 13 10.34 -2.91 -17.88
C PRO A 13 10.92 -1.82 -16.97
N LEU A 14 10.51 -0.59 -17.24
CA LEU A 14 10.58 0.51 -16.27
C LEU A 14 9.32 0.50 -15.38
N SER A 15 9.48 0.65 -14.07
CA SER A 15 8.47 0.31 -13.03
C SER A 15 8.82 1.01 -11.69
N ALA A 16 7.95 1.26 -10.71
CA ALA A 16 8.39 1.89 -9.42
C ALA A 16 7.33 1.69 -8.30
N PHE A 17 7.28 2.57 -7.30
CA PHE A 17 6.04 2.94 -6.63
C PHE A 17 5.60 4.35 -7.02
N ALA A 18 4.48 4.48 -7.72
CA ALA A 18 3.71 5.72 -7.76
C ALA A 18 2.58 5.59 -6.73
N GLY A 19 1.71 6.60 -6.65
CA GLY A 19 0.72 6.66 -5.57
C GLY A 19 1.33 7.01 -4.21
N GLY A 20 2.47 7.72 -4.19
CA GLY A 20 3.01 8.35 -3.00
C GLY A 20 3.55 7.36 -1.96
N PHE A 21 3.15 7.56 -0.70
CA PHE A 21 3.55 6.72 0.43
C PHE A 21 2.49 5.66 0.81
N GLN A 22 1.54 5.38 -0.09
CA GLN A 22 0.59 4.27 0.04
C GLN A 22 1.25 2.93 -0.29
N LEU A 23 1.15 1.96 0.62
CA LEU A 23 1.65 0.61 0.44
C LEU A 23 0.53 -0.28 -0.10
N ASN A 24 0.57 -0.64 -1.38
CA ASN A 24 -0.43 -1.51 -2.02
C ASN A 24 0.00 -3.00 -1.99
N LEU A 25 0.18 -3.55 -0.78
CA LEU A 25 0.82 -4.87 -0.52
C LEU A 25 -0.06 -5.82 0.32
N GLN A 26 -1.37 -5.58 0.33
CA GLN A 26 -2.34 -6.30 1.16
C GLN A 26 -2.74 -7.63 0.53
N GLY A 27 -2.46 -8.77 1.18
CA GLY A 27 -2.92 -10.08 0.70
C GLY A 27 -2.16 -10.58 -0.54
N LEU A 28 -1.51 -11.73 -0.42
CA LEU A 28 -0.48 -12.14 -1.38
C LEU A 28 -1.07 -12.52 -2.74
N LYS A 29 -2.27 -13.09 -2.78
CA LYS A 29 -2.96 -13.40 -4.04
C LYS A 29 -3.24 -12.14 -4.86
N ALA A 30 -3.76 -11.11 -4.21
CA ALA A 30 -4.04 -9.82 -4.84
C ALA A 30 -2.75 -9.10 -5.24
N ALA A 31 -1.74 -9.07 -4.36
CA ALA A 31 -0.41 -8.53 -4.67
C ALA A 31 0.24 -9.19 -5.90
N SER A 32 0.02 -10.49 -6.12
CA SER A 32 0.48 -11.23 -7.32
C SER A 32 -0.37 -10.99 -8.58
N MET A 33 -1.52 -10.32 -8.45
CA MET A 33 -2.50 -9.99 -9.50
C MET A 33 -2.59 -8.47 -9.73
N GLY A 34 -1.44 -7.77 -9.69
CA GLY A 34 -1.38 -6.32 -9.88
C GLY A 34 -1.97 -5.50 -8.73
N GLY A 35 -2.34 -6.13 -7.61
CA GLY A 35 -3.13 -5.54 -6.54
C GLY A 35 -4.65 -5.53 -6.79
N ALA A 36 -5.13 -6.17 -7.87
CA ALA A 36 -6.55 -6.21 -8.20
C ALA A 36 -7.29 -7.34 -7.45
N ALA A 37 -8.34 -6.99 -6.71
CA ALA A 37 -9.14 -7.94 -5.93
C ALA A 37 -10.56 -7.45 -5.59
N THR A 38 -10.95 -6.22 -5.92
CA THR A 38 -12.23 -5.62 -5.53
C THR A 38 -13.44 -6.35 -6.12
N GLY A 39 -13.26 -6.88 -7.34
CA GLY A 39 -14.23 -7.71 -8.04
C GLY A 39 -14.22 -9.20 -7.67
N ILE A 40 -13.50 -9.67 -6.64
CA ILE A 40 -13.49 -11.09 -6.25
C ILE A 40 -13.41 -11.34 -4.73
N ALA A 41 -14.05 -12.42 -4.29
CA ALA A 41 -13.89 -12.98 -2.94
C ALA A 41 -13.00 -14.24 -2.99
N SER A 42 -11.76 -14.14 -2.51
CA SER A 42 -10.71 -15.18 -2.71
C SER A 42 -10.15 -15.78 -1.41
N ASP A 43 -10.11 -15.00 -0.33
CA ASP A 43 -9.68 -15.37 1.02
C ASP A 43 -10.01 -14.23 2.00
N ALA A 44 -9.54 -14.33 3.24
CA ALA A 44 -9.78 -13.33 4.27
C ALA A 44 -9.31 -11.91 3.89
N SER A 45 -8.34 -11.74 2.97
CA SER A 45 -7.92 -10.38 2.52
C SER A 45 -9.02 -9.61 1.80
N THR A 46 -10.10 -10.26 1.36
CA THR A 46 -11.32 -9.60 0.87
C THR A 46 -11.88 -8.57 1.86
N VAL A 47 -11.66 -8.72 3.18
CA VAL A 47 -12.00 -7.71 4.22
C VAL A 47 -11.41 -6.32 3.92
N PHE A 48 -10.20 -6.28 3.34
CA PHE A 48 -9.52 -5.04 2.95
C PHE A 48 -10.04 -4.49 1.63
N TYR A 49 -10.14 -5.36 0.62
CA TYR A 49 -10.42 -4.96 -0.77
C TYR A 49 -11.88 -4.59 -1.00
N ASN A 50 -12.82 -5.43 -0.55
CA ASN A 50 -14.24 -5.17 -0.68
C ASN A 50 -14.99 -5.87 0.46
N PRO A 51 -15.44 -5.15 1.51
CA PRO A 51 -16.08 -5.77 2.66
C PRO A 51 -17.37 -6.53 2.28
N ALA A 52 -18.06 -6.13 1.20
CA ALA A 52 -19.22 -6.87 0.69
C ALA A 52 -18.86 -8.27 0.17
N GLY A 53 -17.66 -8.46 -0.35
CA GLY A 53 -17.20 -9.77 -0.83
C GLY A 53 -17.10 -10.83 0.27
N MET A 54 -17.02 -10.44 1.55
CA MET A 54 -16.91 -11.39 2.68
C MET A 54 -18.10 -12.35 2.74
N SER A 55 -19.31 -11.92 2.38
CA SER A 55 -20.50 -12.79 2.38
C SER A 55 -20.47 -13.92 1.34
N HIS A 56 -19.47 -13.93 0.46
CA HIS A 56 -19.22 -15.00 -0.51
C HIS A 56 -18.10 -15.96 -0.05
N LEU A 57 -17.53 -15.74 1.14
CA LEU A 57 -16.57 -16.64 1.79
C LEU A 57 -17.30 -17.60 2.73
N ASN A 58 -17.01 -18.89 2.60
CA ASN A 58 -17.60 -19.93 3.45
C ASN A 58 -16.74 -20.20 4.69
N GLY A 59 -17.40 -20.38 5.84
CA GLY A 59 -16.77 -20.74 7.11
C GLY A 59 -15.95 -19.59 7.73
N HIS A 60 -14.87 -19.96 8.42
CA HIS A 60 -13.92 -19.03 9.03
C HIS A 60 -12.59 -19.09 8.29
N GLN A 61 -12.08 -17.94 7.87
CA GLN A 61 -10.85 -17.83 7.10
C GLN A 61 -9.92 -16.84 7.77
N PHE A 62 -8.65 -17.22 7.84
CA PHE A 62 -7.56 -16.39 8.35
C PHE A 62 -6.45 -16.32 7.30
N THR A 63 -5.87 -15.15 7.09
CA THR A 63 -4.69 -14.96 6.24
C THR A 63 -3.67 -14.16 7.03
N PHE A 64 -2.51 -14.76 7.25
CA PHE A 64 -1.35 -14.13 7.87
C PHE A 64 -0.27 -14.00 6.79
N GLY A 65 0.30 -12.81 6.63
CA GLY A 65 1.38 -12.62 5.68
C GLY A 65 2.28 -11.44 6.00
N PHE A 66 3.44 -11.44 5.36
CA PHE A 66 4.38 -10.34 5.40
C PHE A 66 4.98 -10.12 4.02
N ASN A 67 5.48 -8.92 3.81
CA ASN A 67 6.30 -8.58 2.65
C ASN A 67 7.69 -8.15 3.14
N LEU A 68 8.71 -8.40 2.33
CA LEU A 68 10.05 -7.82 2.45
C LEU A 68 10.22 -6.84 1.29
N ILE A 69 10.25 -5.55 1.61
CA ILE A 69 10.53 -4.48 0.66
C ILE A 69 12.04 -4.21 0.67
N ASP A 70 12.68 -4.41 -0.48
CA ASP A 70 14.10 -4.18 -0.73
C ASP A 70 14.27 -3.03 -1.74
N PRO A 71 14.28 -1.76 -1.27
CA PRO A 71 14.44 -0.59 -2.11
C PRO A 71 15.92 -0.29 -2.37
N SER A 72 16.22 0.12 -3.60
CA SER A 72 17.47 0.70 -4.03
C SER A 72 17.12 2.02 -4.72
N VAL A 73 17.41 3.14 -4.06
CA VAL A 73 17.18 4.48 -4.58
C VAL A 73 18.53 5.17 -4.71
N SER A 74 18.74 5.86 -5.83
CA SER A 74 19.89 6.72 -6.03
C SER A 74 19.48 8.04 -6.66
N ILE A 75 20.22 9.09 -6.29
CA ILE A 75 19.96 10.47 -6.65
C ILE A 75 21.21 11.00 -7.34
N GLN A 76 21.07 11.48 -8.56
CA GLN A 76 22.13 12.15 -9.31
C GLN A 76 21.80 13.63 -9.42
N THR A 77 22.72 14.50 -9.02
CA THR A 77 22.64 15.96 -9.19
C THR A 77 23.63 16.41 -10.28
N PRO A 78 23.62 17.69 -10.70
CA PRO A 78 24.65 18.22 -11.59
C PRO A 78 26.07 18.14 -11.01
N GLU A 79 26.21 18.25 -9.68
CA GLU A 79 27.50 18.26 -8.97
C GLU A 79 27.95 16.87 -8.50
N VAL A 80 27.01 15.99 -8.16
CA VAL A 80 27.28 14.65 -7.59
C VAL A 80 26.67 13.58 -8.47
N ALA A 81 27.54 12.77 -9.09
CA ALA A 81 27.15 11.75 -10.06
C ALA A 81 26.19 10.69 -9.49
N ASN A 82 26.30 10.33 -8.20
CA ASN A 82 25.38 9.39 -7.54
C ASN A 82 25.47 9.41 -6.00
N THR A 83 24.40 9.85 -5.34
CA THR A 83 24.14 9.66 -3.90
C THR A 83 23.19 8.47 -3.73
N ASN A 84 23.56 7.46 -2.94
CA ASN A 84 22.68 6.32 -2.65
C ASN A 84 21.87 6.57 -1.37
N GLN A 85 20.60 6.15 -1.36
CA GLN A 85 19.78 6.10 -0.16
C GLN A 85 20.16 4.87 0.67
N THR A 86 20.44 5.04 1.96
CA THR A 86 20.90 3.99 2.90
C THR A 86 19.76 3.36 3.71
N SER A 87 18.54 3.42 3.17
CA SER A 87 17.34 3.00 3.89
C SER A 87 17.27 1.52 4.21
N LYS A 88 16.77 1.23 5.42
CA LYS A 88 16.55 -0.14 5.89
C LYS A 88 15.40 -0.79 5.12
N ARG A 89 15.53 -2.09 4.87
CA ARG A 89 14.44 -2.93 4.35
C ARG A 89 13.23 -2.85 5.26
N ALA A 90 12.04 -2.72 4.68
CA ALA A 90 10.79 -2.66 5.43
C ALA A 90 10.07 -4.01 5.37
N THR A 91 9.47 -4.42 6.49
CA THR A 91 8.74 -5.69 6.61
C THR A 91 7.28 -5.50 7.03
N PRO A 92 6.43 -4.87 6.19
CA PRO A 92 5.02 -4.69 6.55
C PRO A 92 4.31 -6.03 6.63
N ILE A 93 3.50 -6.17 7.68
CA ILE A 93 2.73 -7.38 7.99
C ILE A 93 1.25 -7.14 7.68
N HIS A 94 0.52 -8.24 7.53
CA HIS A 94 -0.92 -8.19 7.53
C HIS A 94 -1.52 -9.46 8.14
N PHE A 95 -2.62 -9.25 8.85
CA PHE A 95 -3.52 -10.27 9.35
C PHE A 95 -4.93 -9.93 8.87
N TYR A 96 -5.62 -10.93 8.34
CA TYR A 96 -7.02 -10.84 7.95
C TYR A 96 -7.80 -11.99 8.55
N TYR A 97 -9.02 -11.72 8.99
CA TYR A 97 -10.01 -12.68 9.42
C TYR A 97 -11.36 -12.38 8.76
N SER A 98 -12.02 -13.41 8.24
CA SER A 98 -13.42 -13.36 7.79
C SER A 98 -14.16 -14.58 8.30
N GLY A 99 -15.23 -14.37 9.07
CA GLY A 99 -16.05 -15.41 9.68
C GLY A 99 -17.51 -15.30 9.30
N GLN A 100 -18.05 -16.39 8.76
CA GLN A 100 -19.48 -16.56 8.55
C GLN A 100 -20.20 -16.70 9.91
N ILE A 101 -21.16 -15.81 10.19
CA ILE A 101 -22.03 -15.90 11.38
C ILE A 101 -23.30 -16.69 11.02
N ASN A 102 -23.88 -16.41 9.86
CA ASN A 102 -25.00 -17.17 9.28
C ASN A 102 -24.97 -17.08 7.74
N GLU A 103 -26.04 -17.45 7.06
CA GLU A 103 -26.11 -17.41 5.58
C GLU A 103 -26.06 -16.01 4.97
N LYS A 104 -26.34 -14.96 5.75
CA LYS A 104 -26.37 -13.56 5.28
C LYS A 104 -25.35 -12.66 5.95
N LEU A 105 -25.00 -12.91 7.20
CA LEU A 105 -24.15 -12.06 8.02
C LEU A 105 -22.76 -12.67 8.19
N HIS A 106 -21.74 -11.86 7.89
CA HIS A 106 -20.34 -12.18 8.13
C HIS A 106 -19.68 -11.05 8.90
N PHE A 107 -18.76 -11.41 9.79
CA PHE A 107 -17.89 -10.47 10.49
C PHE A 107 -16.44 -10.70 10.07
N GLY A 108 -15.71 -9.62 9.89
CA GLY A 108 -14.30 -9.65 9.53
C GLY A 108 -13.49 -8.65 10.34
N PHE A 109 -12.19 -8.87 10.37
CA PHE A 109 -11.24 -8.01 11.05
C PHE A 109 -9.91 -8.02 10.29
N LEU A 110 -9.19 -6.91 10.30
CA LEU A 110 -7.84 -6.85 9.78
C LEU A 110 -6.91 -6.03 10.66
N ILE A 111 -5.62 -6.36 10.56
CA ILE A 111 -4.49 -5.54 10.99
C ILE A 111 -3.53 -5.47 9.80
N ASN A 112 -3.23 -4.29 9.28
CA ASN A 112 -2.23 -4.13 8.22
C ASN A 112 -1.53 -2.77 8.24
N ASN A 113 -0.45 -2.66 7.47
CA ASN A 113 0.16 -1.38 7.12
C ASN A 113 -0.41 -0.93 5.76
N GLN A 114 -1.04 0.25 5.69
CA GLN A 114 -1.57 0.81 4.42
C GLN A 114 -0.73 1.98 3.91
N PHE A 115 0.00 2.65 4.80
CA PHE A 115 0.87 3.77 4.48
C PHE A 115 2.22 3.62 5.18
N GLY A 116 3.29 4.02 4.50
CA GLY A 116 4.62 3.99 5.10
C GLY A 116 5.71 4.26 4.08
N SER A 117 6.77 4.88 4.56
CA SER A 117 7.98 5.17 3.78
C SER A 117 9.16 5.22 4.73
N SER A 118 10.37 5.01 4.20
CA SER A 118 11.58 5.44 4.89
C SER A 118 12.59 5.90 3.85
N SER A 119 13.19 7.06 4.09
CA SER A 119 14.36 7.56 3.37
C SER A 119 15.48 7.88 4.36
N SER A 120 16.72 7.68 3.96
CA SER A 120 17.91 7.90 4.79
C SER A 120 19.09 8.12 3.88
N PHE A 121 19.91 9.11 4.20
CA PHE A 121 21.15 9.46 3.52
C PHE A 121 22.25 9.67 4.57
N GLU A 122 23.50 9.78 4.12
CA GLU A 122 24.61 10.20 5.00
C GLU A 122 24.40 11.65 5.45
N ASP A 123 24.78 12.01 6.68
CA ASP A 123 24.43 13.32 7.27
C ASP A 123 25.00 14.51 6.45
N ASP A 124 26.14 14.36 5.77
CA ASP A 124 26.86 15.41 5.03
C ASP A 124 26.41 15.58 3.57
N TRP A 125 25.45 14.78 3.08
CA TRP A 125 25.07 14.75 1.67
C TRP A 125 24.51 16.09 1.14
N GLN A 126 24.51 16.27 -0.19
CA GLN A 126 24.17 17.56 -0.83
C GLN A 126 22.76 18.09 -0.47
N GLY A 127 21.77 17.22 -0.28
CA GLY A 127 20.39 17.59 0.05
C GLY A 127 20.06 17.59 1.54
N ARG A 128 21.07 17.55 2.44
CA ARG A 128 20.87 17.45 3.91
C ARG A 128 19.97 18.52 4.54
N TYR A 129 19.88 19.70 3.94
CA TYR A 129 18.98 20.78 4.36
C TYR A 129 17.51 20.56 3.95
N ILE A 130 17.26 19.64 3.01
CA ILE A 130 15.93 19.17 2.63
C ILE A 130 15.54 18.02 3.56
N ILE A 131 16.38 16.98 3.63
CA ILE A 131 16.16 15.78 4.43
C ILE A 131 17.49 15.04 4.69
N GLN A 132 17.65 14.39 5.84
CA GLN A 132 18.70 13.39 6.12
C GLN A 132 18.06 12.02 6.39
N ASN A 133 17.03 11.99 7.22
CA ASN A 133 16.28 10.77 7.57
C ASN A 133 14.78 11.09 7.59
N ILE A 134 13.96 10.18 7.09
CA ILE A 134 12.51 10.20 7.30
C ILE A 134 12.00 8.78 7.47
N SER A 135 11.05 8.59 8.37
CA SER A 135 10.33 7.33 8.55
C SER A 135 8.88 7.62 8.83
N LEU A 136 7.97 6.92 8.14
CA LEU A 136 6.54 6.89 8.40
C LEU A 136 6.12 5.43 8.54
N LYS A 137 5.44 5.09 9.64
CA LYS A 137 4.88 3.77 9.89
C LYS A 137 3.42 3.93 10.33
N THR A 138 2.54 3.10 9.77
CA THR A 138 1.13 3.10 10.15
C THR A 138 0.63 1.69 10.41
N PHE A 139 -0.28 1.53 11.37
CA PHE A 139 -1.05 0.30 11.59
C PHE A 139 -2.54 0.63 11.57
N MET A 140 -3.28 -0.09 10.76
CA MET A 140 -4.73 0.02 10.62
C MET A 140 -5.40 -1.21 11.20
N PHE A 141 -6.40 -0.97 12.05
CA PHE A 141 -7.25 -1.97 12.68
C PHE A 141 -8.67 -1.72 12.18
N GLN A 142 -9.30 -2.72 11.55
CA GLN A 142 -10.61 -2.52 10.92
C GLN A 142 -11.58 -3.68 11.18
N PRO A 143 -12.38 -3.63 12.26
CA PRO A 143 -13.57 -4.48 12.40
C PRO A 143 -14.59 -4.13 11.30
N THR A 144 -15.15 -5.17 10.69
CA THR A 144 -15.92 -5.09 9.45
C THR A 144 -17.12 -6.03 9.50
N VAL A 145 -18.25 -5.60 8.95
CA VAL A 145 -19.45 -6.43 8.77
C VAL A 145 -19.80 -6.51 7.29
N SER A 146 -20.29 -7.66 6.86
CA SER A 146 -20.87 -7.87 5.53
C SER A 146 -22.25 -8.47 5.65
N TYR A 147 -23.16 -8.01 4.79
CA TYR A 147 -24.53 -8.47 4.74
C TYR A 147 -24.98 -8.77 3.31
N LYS A 148 -25.42 -10.00 3.09
CA LYS A 148 -26.00 -10.49 1.84
C LYS A 148 -27.46 -10.04 1.73
N LEU A 149 -27.69 -8.94 1.01
CA LEU A 149 -29.03 -8.41 0.72
C LEU A 149 -29.84 -9.38 -0.15
N HIS A 150 -29.18 -10.00 -1.13
CA HIS A 150 -29.76 -10.89 -2.12
C HIS A 150 -28.73 -11.95 -2.55
N ASP A 151 -29.16 -13.04 -3.19
CA ASP A 151 -28.23 -14.09 -3.67
C ASP A 151 -27.15 -13.60 -4.63
N LYS A 152 -27.44 -12.50 -5.33
CA LYS A 152 -26.51 -11.84 -6.24
C LYS A 152 -25.82 -10.62 -5.67
N ILE A 153 -26.30 -10.02 -4.57
CA ILE A 153 -25.86 -8.67 -4.12
C ILE A 153 -25.62 -8.67 -2.62
N SER A 154 -24.44 -8.20 -2.22
CA SER A 154 -24.08 -7.93 -0.84
C SER A 154 -23.55 -6.51 -0.67
N VAL A 155 -23.60 -6.05 0.58
CA VAL A 155 -22.98 -4.81 1.04
C VAL A 155 -22.08 -5.10 2.22
N GLY A 156 -21.14 -4.22 2.51
CA GLY A 156 -20.31 -4.33 3.70
C GLY A 156 -19.79 -2.97 4.14
N GLY A 157 -19.45 -2.88 5.40
CA GLY A 157 -18.88 -1.68 6.01
C GLY A 157 -17.98 -2.02 7.17
N GLY A 158 -16.91 -1.26 7.36
CA GLY A 158 -15.99 -1.39 8.48
C GLY A 158 -15.61 -0.03 9.05
N PHE A 159 -15.38 -0.02 10.35
CA PHE A 159 -14.76 1.10 11.05
C PHE A 159 -13.25 0.94 10.94
N VAL A 160 -12.52 2.01 10.62
CA VAL A 160 -11.06 2.01 10.56
C VAL A 160 -10.53 2.84 11.72
N TYR A 161 -9.72 2.24 12.57
CA TYR A 161 -8.82 2.97 13.47
C TYR A 161 -7.39 2.81 12.95
N ALA A 162 -6.67 3.92 12.82
CA ALA A 162 -5.31 3.95 12.35
C ALA A 162 -4.41 4.64 13.36
N ARG A 163 -3.24 4.06 13.62
CA ARG A 163 -2.19 4.69 14.42
C ARG A 163 -0.94 4.89 13.57
N GLY A 164 -0.47 6.12 13.52
CA GLY A 164 0.74 6.53 12.81
C GLY A 164 1.87 6.89 13.76
N SER A 165 3.10 6.62 13.35
CA SER A 165 4.30 7.24 13.92
C SER A 165 5.23 7.72 12.82
N PHE A 166 5.87 8.85 13.06
CA PHE A 166 6.83 9.41 12.12
C PHE A 166 8.09 9.94 12.84
N SER A 167 9.17 10.03 12.08
CA SER A 167 10.39 10.74 12.45
C SER A 167 10.96 11.40 11.20
N THR A 168 11.53 12.59 11.33
CA THR A 168 12.21 13.30 10.24
C THR A 168 13.38 14.11 10.78
N GLU A 169 14.51 14.07 10.09
CA GLU A 169 15.74 14.77 10.45
C GLU A 169 16.29 15.54 9.25
N LYS A 170 16.83 16.73 9.50
CA LYS A 170 17.56 17.52 8.51
C LYS A 170 18.59 18.45 9.15
N ALA A 171 19.61 18.81 8.38
CA ALA A 171 20.54 19.87 8.73
C ALA A 171 19.85 21.25 8.69
N ILE A 172 20.42 22.21 9.41
CA ILE A 172 20.03 23.62 9.42
C ILE A 172 21.26 24.46 9.07
N PRO A 173 21.19 25.40 8.11
CA PRO A 173 22.32 26.21 7.67
C PRO A 173 22.64 27.33 8.68
N VAL A 174 23.02 26.95 9.90
CA VAL A 174 23.46 27.82 11.00
C VAL A 174 24.74 27.27 11.60
N SER A 175 25.75 28.12 11.81
CA SER A 175 27.06 27.73 12.34
C SER A 175 27.24 28.20 13.78
N SER A 176 27.73 27.29 14.64
CA SER A 176 28.06 27.54 16.04
C SER A 176 29.57 27.44 16.27
N SER A 177 30.03 27.64 17.51
CA SER A 177 31.46 27.53 17.86
C SER A 177 32.01 26.10 17.79
N THR A 178 31.13 25.08 17.70
CA THR A 178 31.51 23.65 17.71
C THR A 178 31.03 22.88 16.47
N SER A 179 30.22 23.49 15.60
CA SER A 179 29.70 22.85 14.39
C SER A 179 29.47 23.88 13.28
N THR A 180 29.73 23.50 12.03
CA THR A 180 29.39 24.31 10.86
C THR A 180 27.88 24.34 10.57
N GLU A 181 27.11 23.39 11.11
CA GLU A 181 25.68 23.20 10.83
C GLU A 181 24.89 22.82 12.11
N GLY A 182 23.64 23.28 12.18
CA GLY A 182 22.65 22.81 13.16
C GLY A 182 21.92 21.56 12.66
N LYS A 183 21.14 20.90 13.53
CA LYS A 183 20.24 19.79 13.13
C LYS A 183 18.88 19.96 13.79
N ALA A 184 17.82 19.64 13.03
CA ALA A 184 16.47 19.46 13.56
C ALA A 184 16.10 17.98 13.44
N SER A 185 15.60 17.39 14.52
CA SER A 185 14.95 16.07 14.55
C SER A 185 13.53 16.24 15.08
N LEU A 186 12.52 15.89 14.29
CA LEU A 186 11.11 15.95 14.66
C LEU A 186 10.55 14.54 14.68
N SER A 187 9.93 14.14 15.78
CA SER A 187 9.26 12.84 15.89
C SER A 187 7.88 12.98 16.52
N GLY A 188 7.00 12.01 16.26
CA GLY A 188 5.67 12.03 16.86
C GLY A 188 4.86 10.80 16.52
N SER A 189 3.74 10.65 17.23
CA SER A 189 2.71 9.67 16.91
C SER A 189 1.32 10.29 17.04
N GLY A 190 0.37 9.71 16.33
CA GLY A 190 -0.99 10.21 16.24
C GLY A 190 -1.94 9.13 15.78
N ASP A 191 -3.22 9.44 15.92
CA ASP A 191 -4.31 8.52 15.68
C ASP A 191 -5.27 9.12 14.64
N ALA A 192 -5.97 8.26 13.91
CA ALA A 192 -7.02 8.63 12.99
C ALA A 192 -8.17 7.62 13.05
N VAL A 193 -9.36 8.09 12.73
CA VAL A 193 -10.54 7.25 12.52
C VAL A 193 -11.15 7.50 11.15
N GLY A 194 -11.76 6.47 10.58
CA GLY A 194 -12.45 6.53 9.30
C GLY A 194 -13.28 5.28 9.08
N TYR A 195 -13.61 5.02 7.82
CA TYR A 195 -14.47 3.91 7.45
C TYR A 195 -14.14 3.36 6.06
N ASN A 196 -14.55 2.12 5.81
CA ASN A 196 -14.61 1.56 4.47
C ASN A 196 -16.01 1.00 4.20
N LEU A 197 -16.46 1.11 2.95
CA LEU A 197 -17.74 0.62 2.47
C LEU A 197 -17.51 -0.22 1.21
N GLY A 198 -18.41 -1.15 0.93
CA GLY A 198 -18.36 -1.95 -0.28
C GLY A 198 -19.72 -2.43 -0.74
N ILE A 199 -19.81 -2.68 -2.04
CA ILE A 199 -20.89 -3.37 -2.73
C ILE A 199 -20.23 -4.46 -3.56
N PHE A 200 -20.79 -5.67 -3.55
CA PHE A 200 -20.30 -6.77 -4.37
C PHE A 200 -21.50 -7.46 -5.03
N SER A 201 -21.33 -7.87 -6.29
CA SER A 201 -22.37 -8.57 -7.02
C SER A 201 -21.85 -9.61 -8.00
N ASN A 202 -22.32 -10.85 -7.85
CA ASN A 202 -22.30 -11.83 -8.93
C ASN A 202 -23.53 -11.61 -9.82
N PHE A 203 -23.41 -10.71 -10.79
CA PHE A 203 -24.56 -10.31 -11.61
C PHE A 203 -24.98 -11.41 -12.59
N LEU A 204 -24.02 -12.16 -13.13
CA LEU A 204 -24.24 -13.23 -14.10
C LEU A 204 -23.38 -14.46 -13.80
N THR A 205 -24.00 -15.64 -13.85
CA THR A 205 -23.31 -16.93 -13.90
C THR A 205 -23.81 -17.66 -15.14
N LEU A 206 -22.89 -18.00 -16.05
CA LEU A 206 -23.14 -18.80 -17.24
C LEU A 206 -22.72 -20.24 -16.94
N ALA A 207 -23.63 -21.20 -17.05
CA ALA A 207 -23.33 -22.62 -16.85
C ALA A 207 -23.51 -23.39 -18.17
N HIS A 208 -22.55 -24.24 -18.52
CA HIS A 208 -22.61 -25.10 -19.70
C HIS A 208 -21.87 -26.42 -19.42
N GLY A 209 -22.63 -27.50 -19.30
CA GLY A 209 -22.09 -28.82 -18.91
C GLY A 209 -21.31 -28.77 -17.59
N ALA A 210 -20.13 -29.38 -17.57
CA ALA A 210 -19.20 -29.35 -16.43
C ALA A 210 -18.38 -28.05 -16.31
N SER A 211 -18.81 -26.95 -16.94
CA SER A 211 -18.14 -25.65 -16.88
C SER A 211 -19.08 -24.52 -16.44
N SER A 212 -18.54 -23.57 -15.70
CA SER A 212 -19.25 -22.35 -15.32
C SER A 212 -18.36 -21.12 -15.41
N THR A 213 -18.93 -19.98 -15.79
CA THR A 213 -18.27 -18.67 -15.79
C THR A 213 -19.07 -17.70 -14.93
N LYS A 214 -18.46 -17.23 -13.85
CA LYS A 214 -19.01 -16.20 -12.96
C LYS A 214 -18.48 -14.84 -13.37
N LEU A 215 -19.38 -13.89 -13.63
CA LEU A 215 -19.05 -12.48 -13.83
C LEU A 215 -19.44 -11.70 -12.59
N ASN A 216 -18.47 -10.97 -12.03
CA ASN A 216 -18.64 -10.23 -10.79
C ASN A 216 -18.28 -8.76 -10.99
N VAL A 217 -18.95 -7.89 -10.23
CA VAL A 217 -18.60 -6.48 -10.08
C VAL A 217 -18.46 -6.17 -8.60
N GLY A 218 -17.50 -5.33 -8.25
CA GLY A 218 -17.32 -4.80 -6.91
C GLY A 218 -17.10 -3.30 -6.94
N ILE A 219 -17.65 -2.60 -5.96
CA ILE A 219 -17.32 -1.20 -5.67
C ILE A 219 -16.84 -1.17 -4.23
N SER A 220 -15.76 -0.43 -3.97
CA SER A 220 -15.18 -0.26 -2.64
C SER A 220 -14.77 1.19 -2.46
N TYR A 221 -15.05 1.74 -1.27
CA TYR A 221 -14.66 3.10 -0.90
C TYR A 221 -14.01 3.06 0.48
N ARG A 222 -12.89 3.75 0.62
CA ARG A 222 -12.17 3.96 1.88
C ARG A 222 -12.06 5.46 2.11
N SER A 223 -12.51 5.94 3.27
CA SER A 223 -12.48 7.36 3.61
C SER A 223 -11.05 7.88 3.72
N GLU A 224 -10.91 9.21 3.68
CA GLU A 224 -9.71 9.88 4.20
C GLU A 224 -9.51 9.53 5.68
N LEU A 225 -8.26 9.63 6.13
CA LEU A 225 -7.88 9.48 7.54
C LEU A 225 -7.05 10.69 7.95
N ALA A 226 -7.63 11.56 8.75
CA ALA A 226 -6.93 12.66 9.41
C ALA A 226 -6.11 12.12 10.59
N VAL A 227 -4.79 11.98 10.43
CA VAL A 227 -3.88 11.62 11.53
C VAL A 227 -3.50 12.90 12.26
N ASP A 228 -4.09 13.09 13.44
CA ASP A 228 -3.81 14.23 14.30
C ASP A 228 -2.61 13.88 15.22
N LEU A 229 -1.48 14.56 15.01
CA LEU A 229 -0.23 14.39 15.73
C LEU A 229 -0.23 15.37 16.91
N THR A 230 -0.77 14.94 18.05
CA THR A 230 -1.00 15.79 19.23
C THR A 230 0.18 15.85 20.21
N ASN A 231 1.11 14.90 20.13
CA ASN A 231 2.28 14.79 21.00
C ASN A 231 3.55 14.63 20.14
N GLY A 232 3.91 15.68 19.39
CA GLY A 232 5.17 15.75 18.66
C GLY A 232 6.29 16.33 19.53
N GLU A 233 7.52 15.86 19.35
CA GLU A 233 8.73 16.41 19.97
C GLU A 233 9.73 16.80 18.89
N ALA A 234 10.18 18.06 18.92
CA ALA A 234 11.26 18.58 18.11
C ALA A 234 12.50 18.80 18.98
N GLU A 235 13.62 18.21 18.56
CA GLU A 235 14.94 18.43 19.15
C GLU A 235 15.81 19.23 18.16
N PHE A 236 16.43 20.31 18.66
CA PHE A 236 17.33 21.16 17.89
C PHE A 236 18.73 21.11 18.50
N THR A 237 19.71 20.65 17.73
CA THR A 237 21.10 20.49 18.20
C THR A 237 22.07 21.35 17.40
N ASN A 238 23.22 21.65 18.02
CA ASN A 238 24.27 22.53 17.47
C ASN A 238 23.81 23.97 17.12
N ILE A 239 22.70 24.42 17.70
CA ILE A 239 22.14 25.76 17.51
C ILE A 239 23.03 26.83 18.20
N PRO A 240 23.40 27.92 17.50
CA PRO A 240 24.17 29.02 18.08
C PRO A 240 23.41 29.70 19.22
N VAL A 241 24.11 30.14 20.27
CA VAL A 241 23.52 30.73 21.49
C VAL A 241 22.51 31.85 21.18
N ALA A 242 22.80 32.71 20.20
CA ALA A 242 21.91 33.80 19.78
C ALA A 242 20.55 33.35 19.21
N LEU A 243 20.43 32.08 18.80
CA LEU A 243 19.21 31.50 18.22
C LEU A 243 18.52 30.50 19.16
N GLN A 244 19.05 30.23 20.36
CA GLN A 244 18.50 29.21 21.27
C GLN A 244 17.14 29.58 21.90
N GLY A 245 16.73 30.85 21.88
CA GLY A 245 15.35 31.24 22.20
C GLY A 245 14.35 30.87 21.09
N THR A 246 14.74 31.11 19.83
CA THR A 246 13.97 30.76 18.63
C THR A 246 13.95 29.27 18.35
N PHE A 247 15.04 28.56 18.63
CA PHE A 247 15.21 27.12 18.43
C PHE A 247 15.79 26.49 19.72
N PRO A 248 14.95 26.29 20.75
CA PRO A 248 15.38 25.68 22.01
C PRO A 248 15.78 24.23 21.79
N ALA A 249 16.62 23.69 22.69
CA ALA A 249 17.11 22.31 22.57
C ALA A 249 15.99 21.28 22.39
N LYS A 250 14.83 21.48 23.04
CA LYS A 250 13.60 20.73 22.80
C LYS A 250 12.37 21.65 22.84
N THR A 251 11.37 21.36 22.02
CA THR A 251 10.01 21.91 22.11
C THR A 251 9.01 20.84 21.65
N GLY A 252 7.80 20.86 22.22
CA GLY A 252 6.69 20.10 21.64
C GLY A 252 6.20 20.74 20.33
N PHE A 253 5.41 19.99 19.57
CA PHE A 253 4.64 20.52 18.45
C PHE A 253 3.36 19.72 18.20
N THR A 254 2.41 20.36 17.51
CA THR A 254 1.25 19.71 16.90
C THR A 254 1.35 19.70 15.38
N SER A 255 0.78 18.68 14.74
CA SER A 255 0.73 18.56 13.28
C SER A 255 -0.49 17.72 12.85
N LYS A 256 -0.81 17.76 11.56
CA LYS A 256 -1.90 16.99 10.97
C LYS A 256 -1.46 16.43 9.62
N LEU A 257 -1.66 15.13 9.43
CA LEU A 257 -1.37 14.43 8.17
C LEU A 257 -2.65 13.75 7.67
N THR A 258 -3.22 14.24 6.57
CA THR A 258 -4.37 13.60 5.94
C THR A 258 -3.90 12.50 4.98
N LEU A 259 -4.32 11.27 5.24
CA LEU A 259 -4.17 10.14 4.32
C LEU A 259 -5.38 10.13 3.35
N PRO A 260 -5.18 9.86 2.06
CA PRO A 260 -6.21 10.03 1.03
C PRO A 260 -7.32 8.99 1.12
N GLN A 261 -8.50 9.38 0.65
CA GLN A 261 -9.57 8.46 0.29
C GLN A 261 -9.19 7.65 -0.96
N VAL A 262 -9.75 6.44 -1.05
CA VAL A 262 -9.60 5.57 -2.22
C VAL A 262 -10.97 5.07 -2.65
N PHE A 263 -11.38 5.39 -3.87
CA PHE A 263 -12.49 4.76 -4.56
C PHE A 263 -11.97 3.67 -5.49
N THR A 264 -12.65 2.53 -5.54
CA THR A 264 -12.29 1.42 -6.44
C THR A 264 -13.51 0.79 -7.08
N ALA A 265 -13.46 0.58 -8.39
CA ALA A 265 -14.41 -0.23 -9.14
C ALA A 265 -13.68 -1.43 -9.75
N GLY A 266 -14.15 -2.64 -9.45
CA GLY A 266 -13.53 -3.90 -9.85
C GLY A 266 -14.47 -4.79 -10.66
N LEU A 267 -13.92 -5.50 -11.63
CA LEU A 267 -14.61 -6.50 -12.46
C LEU A 267 -13.80 -7.80 -12.47
N SER A 268 -14.47 -8.94 -12.33
CA SER A 268 -13.82 -10.23 -12.54
C SER A 268 -14.65 -11.21 -13.38
N ALA A 269 -13.94 -12.04 -14.13
CA ALA A 269 -14.49 -13.16 -14.88
C ALA A 269 -13.78 -14.44 -14.44
N GLN A 270 -14.46 -15.27 -13.66
CA GLN A 270 -13.94 -16.54 -13.15
C GLN A 270 -14.57 -17.70 -13.92
N HIS A 271 -13.79 -18.33 -14.79
CA HIS A 271 -14.14 -19.57 -15.47
C HIS A 271 -13.66 -20.78 -14.67
N ILE A 272 -14.52 -21.77 -14.48
CA ILE A 272 -14.29 -22.97 -13.68
C ILE A 272 -14.64 -24.20 -14.50
N LYS A 273 -13.74 -25.18 -14.52
CA LYS A 273 -13.96 -26.56 -14.96
C LYS A 273 -13.44 -27.53 -13.91
N GLU A 274 -13.81 -28.80 -14.02
CA GLU A 274 -13.41 -29.91 -13.14
C GLU A 274 -11.92 -29.91 -12.74
N ASN A 275 -11.01 -29.67 -13.69
CA ASN A 275 -9.56 -29.77 -13.47
C ASN A 275 -8.82 -28.43 -13.34
N TYR A 276 -9.48 -27.29 -13.61
CA TYR A 276 -8.84 -25.97 -13.53
C TYR A 276 -9.85 -24.82 -13.43
N SER A 277 -9.42 -23.71 -12.85
CA SER A 277 -10.11 -22.42 -12.92
C SER A 277 -9.18 -21.33 -13.41
N VAL A 278 -9.72 -20.38 -14.20
CA VAL A 278 -9.03 -19.17 -14.63
C VAL A 278 -9.86 -17.97 -14.20
N THR A 279 -9.26 -17.07 -13.43
CA THR A 279 -9.88 -15.78 -13.08
C THR A 279 -9.12 -14.67 -13.79
N PHE A 280 -9.82 -13.85 -14.55
CA PHE A 280 -9.33 -12.53 -14.96
C PHE A 280 -9.94 -11.47 -14.05
N ILE A 281 -9.14 -10.47 -13.66
CA ILE A 281 -9.59 -9.36 -12.82
C ILE A 281 -9.00 -8.03 -13.29
N TYR A 282 -9.82 -6.99 -13.19
CA TYR A 282 -9.46 -5.60 -13.43
C TYR A 282 -10.01 -4.73 -12.30
N ASP A 283 -9.17 -3.90 -11.69
CA ASP A 283 -9.59 -2.86 -10.75
C ASP A 283 -9.16 -1.47 -11.28
N PHE A 284 -10.08 -0.51 -11.26
CA PHE A 284 -9.83 0.92 -11.42
C PHE A 284 -9.81 1.56 -10.03
N ASN A 285 -8.68 2.11 -9.59
CA ASN A 285 -8.59 2.94 -8.39
C ASN A 285 -8.58 4.42 -8.78
N TRP A 286 -9.26 5.24 -7.99
CA TRP A 286 -9.04 6.68 -7.89
C TRP A 286 -8.63 7.01 -6.44
N THR A 287 -7.49 7.67 -6.27
CA THR A 287 -6.96 8.06 -4.95
C THR A 287 -6.94 9.57 -4.82
N GLY A 288 -7.65 10.08 -3.81
CA GLY A 288 -7.85 11.51 -3.53
C GLY A 288 -6.63 12.17 -2.89
N TRP A 289 -5.47 12.12 -3.54
CA TRP A 289 -4.21 12.65 -3.01
C TRP A 289 -4.18 14.18 -2.84
N SER A 290 -5.12 14.92 -3.44
CA SER A 290 -5.33 16.36 -3.18
C SER A 290 -5.65 16.68 -1.72
N SER A 291 -6.08 15.69 -0.93
CA SER A 291 -6.22 15.82 0.53
C SER A 291 -4.89 16.10 1.26
N TYR A 292 -3.75 15.80 0.64
CA TYR A 292 -2.39 16.05 1.17
C TYR A 292 -1.77 17.31 0.54
N ASP A 293 -2.41 18.45 0.79
CA ASP A 293 -1.99 19.76 0.28
C ASP A 293 -0.74 20.33 0.98
N THR A 294 -0.77 20.47 2.31
CA THR A 294 0.29 21.16 3.08
C THR A 294 0.62 20.43 4.37
N LEU A 295 1.90 20.12 4.58
CA LEU A 295 2.42 19.61 5.85
C LEU A 295 2.83 20.79 6.75
N THR A 296 2.23 20.90 7.93
CA THR A 296 2.52 21.97 8.91
C THR A 296 2.93 21.39 10.26
N PHE A 297 4.02 21.90 10.83
CA PHE A 297 4.41 21.68 12.23
C PHE A 297 4.26 22.99 13.01
N LYS A 298 3.45 22.97 14.07
CA LYS A 298 3.19 24.11 14.95
C LYS A 298 3.87 23.85 16.29
N PHE A 299 4.98 24.53 16.54
CA PHE A 299 5.75 24.35 17.76
C PHE A 299 5.09 25.04 18.95
N ASP A 300 5.23 24.45 20.14
CA ASP A 300 4.68 25.01 21.38
C ASP A 300 5.47 26.25 21.83
N ASN A 301 6.77 26.31 21.51
CA ASN A 301 7.57 27.52 21.68
C ASN A 301 7.13 28.59 20.67
N THR A 302 6.52 29.67 21.16
CA THR A 302 5.95 30.76 20.33
C THR A 302 6.98 31.48 19.47
N ASP A 303 8.24 31.46 19.89
CA ASP A 303 9.35 32.09 19.16
C ASP A 303 9.86 31.20 18.02
N THR A 304 9.52 29.90 17.98
CA THR A 304 9.88 29.00 16.87
C THR A 304 8.84 29.14 15.74
N PRO A 305 9.23 29.58 14.53
CA PRO A 305 8.29 29.74 13.42
C PRO A 305 7.63 28.42 13.00
N GLU A 306 6.33 28.43 12.69
CA GLU A 306 5.62 27.26 12.13
C GLU A 306 6.35 26.75 10.86
N SER A 307 6.73 25.47 10.83
CA SER A 307 7.33 24.87 9.63
C SER A 307 6.22 24.44 8.69
N LYS A 308 6.14 25.08 7.52
CA LYS A 308 5.15 24.78 6.47
C LYS A 308 5.83 24.31 5.20
N THR A 309 5.36 23.18 4.67
CA THR A 309 5.80 22.63 3.40
C THR A 309 4.57 22.33 2.55
N THR A 310 4.31 23.18 1.56
CA THR A 310 3.33 22.90 0.50
C THR A 310 3.79 21.66 -0.26
N LYS A 311 2.89 20.70 -0.39
CA LYS A 311 3.06 19.47 -1.16
C LYS A 311 2.28 19.57 -2.47
N ASP A 312 1.09 20.17 -2.47
CA ASP A 312 0.25 20.42 -3.66
C ASP A 312 0.07 19.16 -4.54
N TRP A 313 -0.28 18.04 -3.89
CA TRP A 313 -0.48 16.77 -4.58
C TRP A 313 -1.79 16.76 -5.38
N GLN A 314 -1.80 16.00 -6.47
CA GLN A 314 -2.97 15.83 -7.33
C GLN A 314 -3.58 14.44 -7.17
N ASP A 315 -4.89 14.34 -7.37
CA ASP A 315 -5.58 13.05 -7.43
C ASP A 315 -5.06 12.20 -8.60
N VAL A 316 -4.99 10.89 -8.41
CA VAL A 316 -4.47 9.96 -9.41
C VAL A 316 -5.41 8.79 -9.64
N VAL A 317 -5.32 8.24 -10.85
CA VAL A 317 -5.95 6.96 -11.19
C VAL A 317 -4.89 5.87 -11.36
N THR A 318 -5.20 4.68 -10.90
CA THR A 318 -4.34 3.50 -11.02
C THR A 318 -5.15 2.37 -11.65
N HIS A 319 -4.65 1.80 -12.75
CA HIS A 319 -5.28 0.67 -13.43
C HIS A 319 -4.56 -0.62 -13.04
N ARG A 320 -5.28 -1.62 -12.54
CA ARG A 320 -4.73 -2.89 -12.07
C ARG A 320 -5.31 -4.06 -12.85
N PHE A 321 -4.47 -4.97 -13.31
CA PHE A 321 -4.86 -6.14 -14.08
C PHE A 321 -4.24 -7.39 -13.48
N GLY A 322 -5.01 -8.48 -13.42
CA GLY A 322 -4.57 -9.72 -12.82
C GLY A 322 -5.17 -10.97 -13.46
N VAL A 323 -4.43 -12.07 -13.36
CA VAL A 323 -4.89 -13.42 -13.69
C VAL A 323 -4.48 -14.42 -12.62
N ASP A 324 -5.41 -15.29 -12.22
CA ASP A 324 -5.17 -16.49 -11.40
C ASP A 324 -5.52 -17.71 -12.25
N PHE A 325 -4.51 -18.55 -12.53
CA PHE A 325 -4.70 -19.89 -13.05
C PHE A 325 -4.50 -20.90 -11.92
N THR A 326 -5.54 -21.63 -11.54
CA THR A 326 -5.47 -22.66 -10.50
C THR A 326 -5.78 -24.04 -11.09
N TYR A 327 -4.86 -24.99 -10.93
CA TYR A 327 -4.95 -26.37 -11.42
C TYR A 327 -5.27 -27.35 -10.29
N LYS A 328 -6.27 -28.22 -10.52
CA LYS A 328 -6.75 -29.26 -9.58
C LYS A 328 -6.97 -28.77 -8.15
N GLU A 329 -7.46 -27.54 -8.01
CA GLU A 329 -7.60 -26.79 -6.74
C GLU A 329 -6.32 -26.70 -5.88
N LYS A 330 -5.16 -27.08 -6.41
CA LYS A 330 -3.96 -27.34 -5.62
C LYS A 330 -2.79 -26.41 -5.91
N PHE A 331 -2.59 -26.07 -7.18
CA PHE A 331 -1.47 -25.26 -7.65
C PHE A 331 -2.02 -24.02 -8.35
N SER A 332 -1.75 -22.84 -7.79
CA SER A 332 -2.09 -21.56 -8.41
C SER A 332 -0.84 -20.90 -8.98
N VAL A 333 -0.95 -20.35 -10.19
CA VAL A 333 0.02 -19.43 -10.78
C VAL A 333 -0.70 -18.11 -11.04
N ARG A 334 -0.11 -17.03 -10.55
CA ARG A 334 -0.67 -15.68 -10.64
C ARG A 334 0.29 -14.75 -11.37
N ALA A 335 -0.27 -13.87 -12.17
CA ALA A 335 0.45 -12.78 -12.78
C ALA A 335 -0.45 -11.54 -12.83
N GLY A 336 0.18 -10.37 -12.89
CA GLY A 336 -0.54 -9.11 -13.01
C GLY A 336 0.40 -7.95 -13.27
N LEU A 337 -0.21 -6.80 -13.52
CA LEU A 337 0.49 -5.54 -13.65
C LEU A 337 -0.41 -4.40 -13.17
N TYR A 338 0.20 -3.28 -12.83
CA TYR A 338 -0.53 -2.05 -12.57
C TYR A 338 0.19 -0.82 -13.12
N ILE A 339 -0.60 0.08 -13.70
CA ILE A 339 -0.15 1.38 -14.21
C ILE A 339 -0.47 2.39 -13.13
N ASP A 340 0.57 2.92 -12.49
CA ASP A 340 0.47 3.77 -11.31
C ASP A 340 0.99 5.18 -11.63
N ASN A 341 0.25 6.20 -11.23
CA ASN A 341 0.56 7.60 -11.55
C ASN A 341 1.04 8.35 -10.31
N SER A 342 2.00 9.26 -10.50
CA SER A 342 2.55 10.07 -9.41
C SER A 342 1.58 11.18 -9.02
N PRO A 343 1.21 11.31 -7.73
CA PRO A 343 0.46 12.46 -7.24
C PRO A 343 1.34 13.72 -7.13
N ILE A 344 2.67 13.60 -7.29
CA ILE A 344 3.60 14.72 -7.14
C ILE A 344 3.83 15.41 -8.48
N LYS A 345 3.37 16.65 -8.59
CA LYS A 345 3.55 17.54 -9.75
C LYS A 345 5.04 17.81 -10.03
N GLU A 346 5.35 18.21 -11.25
CA GLU A 346 6.67 18.75 -11.58
C GLU A 346 6.97 19.97 -10.70
N GLY A 347 8.22 20.11 -10.27
CA GLY A 347 8.64 21.16 -9.34
C GLY A 347 8.53 20.82 -7.85
N TYR A 348 7.82 19.74 -7.50
CA TYR A 348 7.53 19.36 -6.10
C TYR A 348 8.18 18.05 -5.63
N VAL A 349 8.89 17.31 -6.49
CA VAL A 349 9.55 16.05 -6.09
C VAL A 349 10.73 16.33 -5.17
N SER A 350 10.61 15.85 -3.94
CA SER A 350 11.62 15.93 -2.89
C SER A 350 12.34 14.59 -2.71
N PRO A 351 13.64 14.60 -2.36
CA PRO A 351 14.37 13.42 -1.88
C PRO A 351 13.74 12.70 -0.67
N GLU A 352 12.82 13.35 0.06
CA GLU A 352 11.98 12.71 1.09
C GLU A 352 11.20 11.51 0.55
N LEU A 353 10.66 11.67 -0.67
CA LEU A 353 9.81 10.68 -1.34
C LEU A 353 9.91 10.89 -2.87
N PRO A 354 10.91 10.27 -3.52
CA PRO A 354 11.07 10.35 -4.97
C PRO A 354 10.05 9.47 -5.68
N ASP A 355 8.82 9.98 -5.78
CA ASP A 355 7.67 9.32 -6.41
C ASP A 355 7.65 9.50 -7.95
N ILE A 356 7.31 8.43 -8.67
CA ILE A 356 7.56 8.30 -10.12
C ILE A 356 6.44 7.46 -10.75
N SER A 357 5.77 7.98 -11.77
CA SER A 357 4.76 7.26 -12.58
C SER A 357 5.37 6.07 -13.34
N GLN A 358 4.60 5.00 -13.55
CA GLN A 358 5.16 3.69 -13.90
C GLN A 358 4.17 2.66 -14.46
N THR A 359 4.70 1.52 -14.91
CA THR A 359 3.98 0.23 -14.90
C THR A 359 4.76 -0.79 -14.07
N ALA A 360 4.17 -1.36 -13.02
CA ALA A 360 4.80 -2.40 -12.20
C ALA A 360 4.27 -3.80 -12.55
N TYR A 361 5.12 -4.82 -12.40
CA TYR A 361 4.82 -6.20 -12.78
C TYR A 361 4.84 -7.12 -11.55
N THR A 362 3.88 -8.02 -11.49
CA THR A 362 3.63 -8.89 -10.33
C THR A 362 3.49 -10.34 -10.77
N ALA A 363 3.99 -11.25 -9.94
CA ALA A 363 3.84 -12.69 -10.13
C ALA A 363 3.63 -13.38 -8.77
N GLY A 364 3.10 -14.60 -8.79
CA GLY A 364 2.97 -15.39 -7.59
C GLY A 364 2.64 -16.86 -7.82
N LEU A 365 2.81 -17.62 -6.74
CA LEU A 365 2.56 -19.05 -6.67
C LEU A 365 1.70 -19.33 -5.44
N GLY A 366 0.68 -20.17 -5.59
CA GLY A 366 -0.14 -20.66 -4.48
C GLY A 366 -0.09 -22.18 -4.40
N TYR A 367 -0.04 -22.72 -3.18
CA TYR A 367 -0.06 -24.16 -2.92
C TYR A 367 -1.05 -24.50 -1.81
N LYS A 368 -2.11 -25.23 -2.15
CA LYS A 368 -3.06 -25.82 -1.19
C LYS A 368 -2.43 -27.10 -0.62
N ILE A 369 -2.02 -27.05 0.65
CA ILE A 369 -1.42 -28.19 1.36
C ILE A 369 -2.52 -29.22 1.64
N ASN A 370 -3.67 -28.75 2.13
CA ASN A 370 -4.90 -29.52 2.35
C ASN A 370 -6.11 -28.55 2.39
N ASP A 371 -7.31 -29.02 2.72
CA ASP A 371 -8.51 -28.17 2.77
C ASP A 371 -8.50 -27.09 3.86
N THR A 372 -7.62 -27.24 4.86
CA THR A 372 -7.43 -26.26 5.94
C THR A 372 -6.33 -25.25 5.63
N PHE A 373 -5.21 -25.68 5.05
CA PHE A 373 -4.00 -24.85 4.91
C PHE A 373 -3.58 -24.63 3.46
N SER A 374 -3.29 -23.38 3.10
CA SER A 374 -2.59 -23.03 1.85
C SER A 374 -1.53 -21.95 2.08
N VAL A 375 -0.48 -21.98 1.28
CA VAL A 375 0.57 -20.95 1.28
C VAL A 375 0.59 -20.21 -0.05
N ASP A 376 0.87 -18.91 -0.01
CA ASP A 376 1.01 -18.07 -1.19
C ASP A 376 2.33 -17.30 -1.14
N PHE A 377 3.05 -17.28 -2.25
CA PHE A 377 4.24 -16.47 -2.49
C PHE A 377 3.94 -15.40 -3.54
N SER A 378 4.41 -14.17 -3.31
CA SER A 378 4.28 -13.05 -4.25
C SER A 378 5.64 -12.42 -4.54
N PHE A 379 5.82 -11.94 -5.77
CA PHE A 379 6.94 -11.13 -6.18
C PHE A 379 6.46 -9.92 -6.98
N ILE A 380 6.96 -8.73 -6.64
CA ILE A 380 6.70 -7.48 -7.37
C ILE A 380 8.05 -6.88 -7.74
N ARG A 381 8.22 -6.53 -9.02
CA ARG A 381 9.44 -5.90 -9.55
C ARG A 381 9.18 -4.47 -10.00
N GLN A 382 10.11 -3.60 -9.60
CA GLN A 382 10.09 -2.17 -9.81
C GLN A 382 11.51 -1.65 -10.19
N SER A 383 11.62 -0.74 -11.17
CA SER A 383 12.83 -0.05 -11.69
C SER A 383 12.51 1.21 -12.55
N ALA A 384 12.45 2.46 -12.05
CA ALA A 384 12.15 3.65 -12.85
C ALA A 384 13.04 4.85 -12.52
N GLU A 385 12.94 5.89 -13.36
CA GLU A 385 13.72 7.13 -13.29
C GLU A 385 12.80 8.33 -13.52
N ARG A 386 13.04 9.44 -12.80
CA ARG A 386 12.42 10.76 -13.01
C ARG A 386 13.48 11.82 -12.80
N LYS A 387 13.62 12.75 -13.75
CA LYS A 387 14.32 14.01 -13.52
C LYS A 387 13.31 15.06 -13.07
N ASP A 388 13.62 15.83 -12.03
CA ASP A 388 12.80 16.94 -11.57
C ASP A 388 13.68 18.00 -10.87
N LYS A 389 13.12 19.19 -10.62
CA LYS A 389 13.77 20.26 -9.88
C LYS A 389 12.87 20.74 -8.75
N LEU A 390 13.21 20.42 -7.50
CA LEU A 390 12.46 20.90 -6.34
C LEU A 390 12.59 22.43 -6.24
N LEU A 391 11.53 23.16 -6.60
CA LEU A 391 11.58 24.61 -6.79
C LEU A 391 11.91 25.34 -5.49
N VAL A 392 11.27 24.94 -4.38
CA VAL A 392 11.44 25.55 -3.05
C VAL A 392 12.85 25.41 -2.47
N ALA A 393 13.64 24.46 -2.97
CA ALA A 393 15.02 24.21 -2.54
C ALA A 393 16.07 24.48 -3.64
N ASN A 394 15.62 24.90 -4.84
CA ASN A 394 16.45 25.02 -6.05
C ASN A 394 17.28 23.75 -6.37
N PHE A 395 16.76 22.56 -6.07
CA PHE A 395 17.50 21.29 -6.13
C PHE A 395 17.12 20.49 -7.39
N ASP A 396 18.00 20.48 -8.40
CA ASP A 396 17.87 19.66 -9.62
C ASP A 396 18.42 18.26 -9.35
N ALA A 397 17.61 17.22 -9.61
CA ALA A 397 18.03 15.84 -9.47
C ALA A 397 17.34 14.87 -10.43
N THR A 398 18.08 13.85 -10.85
CA THR A 398 17.58 12.62 -11.44
C THR A 398 17.47 11.55 -10.37
N TYR A 399 16.24 11.17 -10.04
CA TYR A 399 15.90 10.13 -9.08
C TYR A 399 15.75 8.78 -9.79
N ARG A 400 16.53 7.79 -9.38
CA ARG A 400 16.44 6.40 -9.84
C ARG A 400 15.96 5.52 -8.70
N ARG A 401 15.00 4.64 -8.94
CA ARG A 401 14.48 3.71 -7.92
C ARG A 401 14.22 2.34 -8.50
N LYS A 402 14.81 1.33 -7.88
CA LYS A 402 14.52 -0.10 -8.08
C LYS A 402 13.98 -0.66 -6.78
N VAL A 403 12.89 -1.41 -6.82
CA VAL A 403 12.38 -2.11 -5.64
C VAL A 403 12.06 -3.55 -6.00
N ASN A 404 12.43 -4.45 -5.11
CA ASN A 404 11.90 -5.81 -5.10
C ASN A 404 10.99 -5.93 -3.89
N VAL A 405 9.80 -6.51 -4.07
CA VAL A 405 8.98 -6.94 -2.95
C VAL A 405 8.79 -8.45 -3.02
N TYR A 406 9.20 -9.13 -1.96
CA TYR A 406 9.01 -10.57 -1.78
C TYR A 406 7.96 -10.78 -0.70
N GLY A 407 6.93 -11.56 -0.95
CA GLY A 407 5.83 -11.75 -0.02
C GLY A 407 5.54 -13.21 0.24
N LEU A 408 5.17 -13.53 1.47
CA LEU A 408 4.77 -14.87 1.90
C LEU A 408 3.54 -14.79 2.80
N ALA A 409 2.56 -15.68 2.58
CA ALA A 409 1.42 -15.86 3.45
C ALA A 409 1.07 -17.31 3.72
N LEU A 410 0.46 -17.51 4.90
CA LEU A 410 -0.27 -18.69 5.31
C LEU A 410 -1.76 -18.33 5.38
N ASN A 411 -2.59 -19.17 4.77
CA ASN A 411 -4.04 -19.10 4.87
C ASN A 411 -4.56 -20.32 5.62
N ILE A 412 -5.56 -20.11 6.46
CA ILE A 412 -6.23 -21.13 7.26
C ILE A 412 -7.74 -21.03 7.01
N LYS A 413 -8.38 -22.13 6.63
CA LYS A 413 -9.83 -22.22 6.44
C LYS A 413 -10.44 -23.29 7.35
N LEU A 414 -11.40 -22.89 8.18
CA LEU A 414 -12.12 -23.73 9.14
C LEU A 414 -13.62 -23.70 8.86
N GLY A 415 -14.35 -24.71 9.33
CA GLY A 415 -15.82 -24.76 9.21
C GLY A 415 -16.35 -25.19 7.83
N ASN A 416 -15.51 -25.80 6.98
CA ASN A 416 -15.90 -26.28 5.65
C ASN A 416 -16.73 -27.59 5.74
N LYS A 417 -17.89 -27.58 6.42
CA LYS A 417 -18.87 -28.68 6.36
C LYS A 417 -19.47 -28.72 4.96
N SER A 418 -18.84 -29.51 4.10
CA SER A 418 -19.44 -29.96 2.84
C SER A 418 -20.79 -30.60 3.13
N SER A 419 -21.84 -30.13 2.46
CA SER A 419 -23.17 -30.78 2.45
C SER A 419 -23.16 -32.06 1.59
N LYS A 420 -22.20 -32.96 1.87
CA LYS A 420 -22.19 -34.34 1.40
C LYS A 420 -22.83 -35.23 2.46
N ASN A 421 -24.16 -35.16 2.52
CA ASN A 421 -25.09 -36.22 2.96
C ASN A 421 -26.48 -35.57 3.10
N ASP A 422 -27.27 -35.60 2.02
CA ASP A 422 -28.75 -35.63 2.03
C ASP A 422 -29.28 -36.04 0.65
N ILE A 423 -28.67 -37.10 0.09
CA ILE A 423 -29.34 -37.99 -0.87
C ILE A 423 -29.00 -39.42 -0.43
N LYS A 424 -29.67 -39.88 0.62
CA LYS A 424 -29.98 -41.29 0.79
C LYS A 424 -31.50 -41.42 0.72
N THR A 425 -31.92 -42.04 -0.37
CA THR A 425 -33.15 -42.81 -0.54
C THR A 425 -33.79 -43.27 0.76
N GLU A 426 -35.06 -42.92 0.94
CA GLU A 426 -36.15 -43.92 0.93
C GLU A 426 -37.20 -43.49 -0.12
#